data_AF-A0A1B6M9P0-F1
#
_entry.id   AF-A0A1B6M9P0-F1
#
_cell.length_a   1.000
_cell.length_b   1.000
_cell.length_c   1.000
_cell.angle_alpha   90.00
_cell.angle_beta   90.00
_cell.angle_gamma   90.00
#
_symmetry.space_group_name_H-M   'P 1'
#
loop_
_entity.id
_entity.type
_entity.pdbx_description
1 polymer ?
#
loop_
_entity_poly.entity_id
_entity_poly.type
_entity_poly.pdbx_seq_one_letter_code
_entity_poly.pdbx_strand_id
1 'polypeptide(L)'
;ELVNCTDQIEMATTVASTSLNPQTSHAPLPDYIDYLLSPDTPLDFHVTVGNPDLSSQEKIGAVRWMLIARSKVLREMLLQKKYIHKREISFPDLDSETFRNLLVYMYGHDDTSSLQFEAAVSLLCAASKYDVRDLKRTLSDQITPQATADNICKKLNPQTSQGRRLPDYIDY
;
A
#
# COMPACT_ATOMS: atom_id res chain seq x y z
N GLU A 1 11.07 15.17 -7.90
CA GLU A 1 10.26 15.62 -6.75
C GLU A 1 9.53 14.41 -6.20
N LEU A 2 9.76 14.08 -4.92
CA LEU A 2 9.19 12.92 -4.25
C LEU A 2 7.85 13.33 -3.63
N VAL A 3 6.74 12.81 -4.16
CA VAL A 3 5.42 13.00 -3.57
C VAL A 3 5.33 12.10 -2.33
N ASN A 4 5.27 12.74 -1.17
CA ASN A 4 5.09 12.11 0.14
C ASN A 4 3.59 11.80 0.31
N CYS A 5 3.20 10.52 0.33
CA CYS A 5 1.80 10.07 0.33
C CYS A 5 1.24 9.78 1.74
N THR A 6 1.85 10.30 2.81
CA THR A 6 1.60 9.79 4.17
C THR A 6 0.61 10.58 5.03
N ASP A 7 -0.05 11.63 4.52
CA ASP A 7 -0.82 12.56 5.38
C ASP A 7 -2.34 12.64 5.11
N GLN A 8 -3.01 11.59 4.62
CA GLN A 8 -4.46 11.66 4.43
C GLN A 8 -5.22 10.35 4.72
N ILE A 9 -5.19 9.86 5.97
CA ILE A 9 -6.28 9.00 6.48
C ILE A 9 -6.49 9.30 7.97
N GLU A 10 -7.22 10.38 8.27
CA GLU A 10 -7.91 10.50 9.56
C GLU A 10 -9.28 11.18 9.32
N MET A 11 -10.30 10.64 9.99
CA MET A 11 -11.72 11.04 10.01
C MET A 11 -12.65 10.48 8.92
N ALA A 12 -13.26 9.31 9.22
CA ALA A 12 -14.71 9.11 9.08
C ALA A 12 -15.15 7.82 9.79
N THR A 13 -15.20 7.85 11.13
CA THR A 13 -16.06 6.94 11.89
C THR A 13 -17.47 7.54 11.90
N THR A 14 -18.48 6.75 11.52
CA THR A 14 -19.83 6.65 12.14
C THR A 14 -20.93 6.39 11.10
N VAL A 15 -21.60 5.24 11.29
CA VAL A 15 -22.93 4.76 10.85
C VAL A 15 -23.24 4.53 9.36
N ALA A 16 -23.42 3.26 8.98
CA ALA A 16 -24.74 2.68 8.70
C ALA A 16 -24.62 1.18 8.48
N SER A 17 -25.08 0.39 9.45
CA SER A 17 -25.35 -1.03 9.29
C SER A 17 -26.53 -1.20 8.35
N THR A 18 -26.32 -1.66 7.12
CA THR A 18 -27.36 -2.32 6.34
C THR A 18 -26.71 -3.36 5.44
N SER A 19 -27.11 -4.61 5.70
CA SER A 19 -26.84 -5.83 4.97
C SER A 19 -26.82 -5.62 3.45
N LEU A 20 -25.67 -5.88 2.84
CA LEU A 20 -25.52 -6.36 1.47
C LEU A 20 -24.30 -7.28 1.46
N ASN A 21 -24.56 -8.58 1.34
CA ASN A 21 -23.56 -9.59 1.06
C ASN A 21 -22.93 -9.32 -0.31
N PRO A 22 -21.60 -9.26 -0.46
CA PRO A 22 -20.95 -9.62 -1.70
C PRO A 22 -20.08 -10.83 -1.43
N GLN A 23 -20.61 -12.01 -1.75
CA GLN A 23 -19.76 -13.12 -2.15
C GLN A 23 -19.06 -12.68 -3.45
N THR A 24 -17.98 -11.93 -3.33
CA THR A 24 -16.95 -11.88 -4.35
C THR A 24 -16.32 -13.26 -4.34
N SER A 25 -16.64 -14.09 -5.33
CA SER A 25 -15.90 -15.33 -5.57
C SER A 25 -14.50 -14.92 -6.07
N HIS A 26 -13.63 -14.52 -5.14
CA HIS A 26 -12.21 -14.54 -5.39
C HIS A 26 -11.86 -16.00 -5.67
N ALA A 27 -11.20 -16.25 -6.80
CA ALA A 27 -10.50 -17.51 -6.94
C ALA A 27 -9.58 -17.64 -5.71
N PRO A 28 -9.66 -18.73 -4.95
CA PRO A 28 -8.83 -18.88 -3.76
C PRO A 28 -7.36 -18.77 -4.16
N LEU A 29 -6.58 -18.04 -3.36
CA LEU A 29 -5.13 -17.98 -3.55
C LEU A 29 -4.58 -19.40 -3.60
N PRO A 30 -3.58 -19.69 -4.45
CA PRO A 30 -2.90 -20.97 -4.42
C PRO A 30 -2.36 -21.28 -3.02
N ASP A 31 -2.52 -22.52 -2.54
CA ASP A 31 -2.13 -22.95 -1.19
C ASP A 31 -0.67 -22.58 -0.83
N TYR A 32 0.23 -22.59 -1.82
CA TYR A 32 1.63 -22.22 -1.58
C TYR A 32 1.80 -20.74 -1.25
N ILE A 33 1.00 -19.84 -1.81
CA ILE A 33 1.08 -18.40 -1.52
C ILE A 33 0.60 -18.14 -0.10
N ASP A 34 -0.51 -18.74 0.30
CA ASP A 34 -1.03 -18.63 1.67
C ASP A 34 0.02 -19.13 2.69
N TYR A 35 0.63 -20.29 2.41
CA TYR A 35 1.75 -20.79 3.18
C TYR A 35 2.93 -19.82 3.24
N LEU A 36 3.30 -19.17 2.13
CA LEU A 36 4.41 -18.21 2.13
C LEU A 36 4.12 -16.92 2.90
N LEU A 37 2.86 -16.48 2.95
CA LEU A 37 2.45 -15.25 3.63
C LEU A 37 2.24 -15.45 5.14
N SER A 38 1.99 -16.67 5.59
CA SER A 38 1.72 -16.97 6.98
C SER A 38 2.91 -16.59 7.90
N PRO A 39 2.65 -15.93 9.05
CA PRO A 39 3.70 -15.48 9.97
C PRO A 39 4.42 -16.64 10.66
N ASP A 40 3.74 -17.78 10.83
CA ASP A 40 4.23 -18.95 11.55
C ASP A 40 5.03 -19.90 10.65
N THR A 41 5.08 -19.60 9.35
CA THR A 41 5.85 -20.39 8.40
C THR A 41 7.33 -20.32 8.76
N PRO A 42 8.05 -21.46 8.77
CA PRO A 42 9.47 -21.52 9.11
C PRO A 42 10.37 -20.94 8.00
N LEU A 43 9.96 -19.82 7.40
CA LEU A 43 10.75 -19.06 6.47
C LEU A 43 11.95 -18.43 7.19
N ASP A 44 13.01 -18.19 6.40
CA ASP A 44 14.23 -17.53 6.85
C ASP A 44 14.08 -16.01 6.97
N PHE A 45 12.94 -15.47 6.56
CA PHE A 45 12.70 -14.04 6.45
C PHE A 45 11.24 -13.64 6.70
N HIS A 46 11.06 -12.60 7.50
CA HIS A 46 9.77 -12.00 7.82
C HIS A 46 9.83 -10.49 7.64
N VAL A 47 8.66 -9.92 7.36
CA VAL A 47 8.48 -8.48 7.19
C VAL A 47 7.41 -8.00 8.14
N THR A 48 7.70 -6.93 8.87
CA THR A 48 6.76 -6.26 9.75
C THR A 48 6.29 -4.96 9.08
N VAL A 49 5.00 -4.86 8.84
CA VAL A 49 4.35 -3.73 8.15
C VAL A 49 3.40 -3.01 9.09
N GLY A 50 3.10 -1.75 8.79
CA GLY A 50 2.31 -0.87 9.63
C GLY A 50 3.14 0.06 10.50
N ASN A 51 2.64 1.28 10.64
CA ASN A 51 3.23 2.29 11.49
C ASN A 51 2.87 2.00 12.96
N PRO A 52 3.85 1.76 13.85
CA PRO A 52 3.59 1.45 15.25
C PRO A 52 2.88 2.57 16.02
N ASP A 53 2.97 3.81 15.54
CA ASP A 53 2.38 4.98 16.18
C ASP A 53 0.91 5.20 15.76
N LEU A 54 0.49 4.64 14.63
CA LEU A 54 -0.85 4.82 14.06
C LEU A 54 -1.71 3.55 14.11
N SER A 55 -1.09 2.37 14.08
CA SER A 55 -1.80 1.09 13.90
C SER A 55 -1.02 -0.10 14.46
N SER A 56 -1.70 -1.23 14.64
CA SER A 56 -1.03 -2.50 14.99
C SER A 56 -0.14 -2.96 13.84
N GLN A 57 1.10 -3.29 14.15
CA GLN A 57 2.00 -3.88 13.16
C GLN A 57 1.62 -5.32 12.88
N GLU A 58 1.77 -5.72 11.61
CA GLU A 58 1.49 -7.07 11.18
C GLU A 58 2.76 -7.74 10.65
N LYS A 59 3.00 -8.96 11.11
CA LYS A 59 4.11 -9.80 10.66
C LYS A 59 3.65 -10.67 9.50
N ILE A 60 4.41 -10.65 8.41
CA ILE A 60 4.11 -11.39 7.18
C ILE A 60 5.33 -12.23 6.80
N GLY A 61 5.09 -13.49 6.46
CA GLY A 61 6.10 -14.38 5.90
C GLY A 61 6.53 -13.91 4.50
N ALA A 62 7.83 -13.95 4.20
CA ALA A 62 8.29 -13.54 2.87
C ALA A 62 9.54 -14.28 2.41
N VAL A 63 9.66 -14.53 1.10
CA VAL A 63 10.83 -15.17 0.50
C VAL A 63 11.82 -14.11 0.05
N ARG A 64 12.83 -13.79 0.87
CA ARG A 64 13.79 -12.68 0.63
C ARG A 64 14.28 -12.58 -0.81
N TRP A 65 14.68 -13.70 -1.40
CA TRP A 65 15.24 -13.75 -2.75
C TRP A 65 14.23 -13.39 -3.84
N MET A 66 12.93 -13.61 -3.63
CA MET A 66 11.89 -13.16 -4.56
C MET A 66 11.77 -11.63 -4.58
N LEU A 67 11.81 -10.99 -3.40
CA LEU A 67 11.81 -9.52 -3.32
C LEU A 67 13.04 -8.94 -4.01
N ILE A 68 14.23 -9.53 -3.75
CA ILE A 68 15.49 -9.16 -4.41
C ILE A 68 15.37 -9.34 -5.94
N ALA A 69 14.80 -10.46 -6.40
CA ALA A 69 14.66 -10.75 -7.82
C ALA A 69 13.74 -9.74 -8.53
N ARG A 70 12.62 -9.40 -7.89
CA ARG A 70 11.49 -8.68 -8.51
C ARG A 70 11.53 -7.17 -8.34
N SER A 71 12.39 -6.65 -7.47
CA SER A 71 12.53 -5.22 -7.21
C SER A 71 13.99 -4.82 -7.12
N LYS A 72 14.38 -3.81 -7.92
CA LYS A 72 15.73 -3.22 -7.86
C LYS A 72 15.97 -2.50 -6.52
N VAL A 73 14.98 -1.75 -6.05
CA VAL A 73 15.07 -1.01 -4.78
C VAL A 73 15.24 -1.97 -3.60
N LEU A 74 14.44 -3.04 -3.55
CA LEU A 74 14.54 -4.05 -2.49
C LEU A 74 15.84 -4.84 -2.60
N ARG A 75 16.33 -5.12 -3.82
CA ARG A 75 17.67 -5.72 -4.02
C ARG A 75 18.76 -4.87 -3.39
N GLU A 76 18.79 -3.58 -3.72
CA GLU A 76 19.80 -2.65 -3.19
C GLU A 76 19.69 -2.54 -1.68
N MET A 77 18.47 -2.48 -1.12
CA MET A 77 18.25 -2.40 0.32
C MET A 77 18.63 -3.70 1.06
N LEU A 78 18.16 -4.85 0.58
CA LEU A 78 18.32 -6.15 1.25
C LEU A 78 19.73 -6.72 1.12
N LEU A 79 20.51 -6.32 0.10
CA LEU A 79 21.90 -6.73 -0.05
C LEU A 79 22.90 -5.84 0.71
N GLN A 80 22.45 -4.73 1.32
CA GLN A 80 23.31 -3.94 2.19
C GLN A 80 23.76 -4.76 3.40
N LYS A 81 25.02 -4.56 3.82
CA LYS A 81 25.62 -5.24 4.99
C LYS A 81 24.77 -5.14 6.26
N LYS A 82 24.04 -4.01 6.44
CA LYS A 82 23.14 -3.76 7.57
C LYS A 82 21.94 -4.73 7.61
N TYR A 83 21.46 -5.19 6.46
CA TYR A 83 20.24 -5.98 6.33
C TYR A 83 20.48 -7.41 5.87
N ILE A 84 21.61 -7.72 5.24
CA ILE A 84 21.87 -9.02 4.58
C ILE A 84 21.75 -10.24 5.51
N HIS A 85 22.08 -10.08 6.79
CA HIS A 85 21.96 -11.15 7.80
C HIS A 85 20.72 -11.03 8.68
N LYS A 86 19.87 -10.03 8.45
CA LYS A 86 18.62 -9.86 9.20
C LYS A 86 17.55 -10.79 8.68
N ARG A 87 16.97 -11.57 9.59
CA ARG A 87 15.77 -12.38 9.34
C ARG A 87 14.48 -11.58 9.40
N GLU A 88 14.52 -10.34 9.88
CA GLU A 88 13.35 -9.49 9.97
C GLU A 88 13.68 -8.04 9.60
N ILE A 89 12.77 -7.41 8.86
CA ILE A 89 12.82 -5.99 8.51
C ILE A 89 11.44 -5.35 8.71
N SER A 90 11.41 -4.03 8.86
CA SER A 90 10.16 -3.28 8.96
C SER A 90 9.97 -2.31 7.80
N PHE A 91 8.71 -2.16 7.39
CA PHE A 91 8.25 -1.10 6.49
C PHE A 91 7.09 -0.34 7.16
N PRO A 92 7.40 0.69 7.96
CA PRO A 92 6.37 1.42 8.70
C PRO A 92 5.43 2.22 7.78
N ASP A 93 5.88 2.57 6.57
CA ASP A 93 5.12 3.39 5.63
C ASP A 93 4.14 2.59 4.75
N LEU A 94 4.00 1.27 4.94
CA LEU A 94 3.05 0.45 4.19
C LEU A 94 2.05 -0.20 5.11
N ASP A 95 0.80 -0.16 4.69
CA ASP A 95 -0.27 -0.99 5.22
C ASP A 95 -0.06 -2.45 4.81
N SER A 96 -0.57 -3.35 5.66
CA SER A 96 -0.33 -4.78 5.49
C SER A 96 -1.05 -5.38 4.30
N GLU A 97 -2.23 -4.88 3.96
CA GLU A 97 -2.99 -5.34 2.79
C GLU A 97 -2.27 -5.01 1.48
N THR A 98 -1.78 -3.78 1.32
CA THR A 98 -1.01 -3.36 0.15
C THR A 98 0.28 -4.15 0.02
N PHE A 99 0.98 -4.41 1.14
CA PHE A 99 2.19 -5.23 1.10
C PHE A 99 1.90 -6.69 0.77
N ARG A 100 0.78 -7.27 1.25
CA ARG A 100 0.33 -8.60 0.84
C ARG A 100 0.07 -8.68 -0.65
N ASN A 101 -0.70 -7.75 -1.20
CA ASN A 101 -1.01 -7.72 -2.64
C ASN A 101 0.27 -7.59 -3.48
N LEU A 102 1.25 -6.81 -3.01
CA LEU A 102 2.56 -6.71 -3.62
C LEU A 102 3.30 -8.07 -3.65
N LEU A 103 3.30 -8.80 -2.54
CA LEU A 103 3.93 -10.12 -2.45
C LEU A 103 3.22 -11.18 -3.31
N VAL A 104 1.89 -11.21 -3.28
CA VAL A 104 1.06 -12.09 -4.12
C VAL A 104 1.45 -11.94 -5.59
N TYR A 105 1.54 -10.69 -6.07
CA TYR A 105 2.02 -10.39 -7.41
C TYR A 105 3.46 -10.85 -7.65
N MET A 106 4.38 -10.58 -6.71
CA MET A 106 5.78 -11.02 -6.83
C MET A 106 5.93 -12.55 -6.87
N TYR A 107 5.00 -13.30 -6.28
CA TYR A 107 4.92 -14.76 -6.33
C TYR A 107 4.21 -15.31 -7.56
N GLY A 108 3.87 -14.44 -8.52
CA GLY A 108 3.35 -14.82 -9.83
C GLY A 108 1.83 -14.98 -9.89
N HIS A 109 1.10 -14.51 -8.88
CA HIS A 109 -0.35 -14.46 -8.92
C HIS A 109 -0.81 -13.03 -9.19
N ASP A 110 -1.37 -12.79 -10.36
CA ASP A 110 -1.90 -11.48 -10.74
C ASP A 110 -3.41 -11.44 -10.50
N ASP A 111 -3.80 -10.79 -9.41
CA ASP A 111 -5.19 -10.51 -9.02
C ASP A 111 -5.55 -9.02 -9.13
N THR A 112 -4.70 -8.22 -9.79
CA THR A 112 -4.80 -6.76 -9.82
C THR A 112 -6.14 -6.26 -10.37
N SER A 113 -6.72 -6.97 -11.34
CA SER A 113 -8.01 -6.63 -11.94
C SER A 113 -9.20 -6.77 -10.97
N SER A 114 -9.03 -7.49 -9.87
CA SER A 114 -10.07 -7.68 -8.84
C SER A 114 -10.01 -6.64 -7.72
N LEU A 115 -8.96 -5.82 -7.70
CA LEU A 115 -8.77 -4.82 -6.67
C LEU A 115 -9.77 -3.68 -6.80
N GLN A 116 -10.24 -3.20 -5.66
CA GLN A 116 -10.97 -1.94 -5.59
C GLN A 116 -10.04 -0.77 -5.95
N PHE A 117 -10.61 0.32 -6.45
CA PHE A 117 -9.85 1.47 -6.96
C PHE A 117 -8.82 2.00 -5.94
N GLU A 118 -9.21 2.18 -4.66
CA GLU A 118 -8.29 2.67 -3.61
C GLU A 118 -7.14 1.69 -3.36
N ALA A 119 -7.42 0.37 -3.30
CA ALA A 119 -6.40 -0.65 -3.13
C ALA A 119 -5.45 -0.72 -4.34
N ALA A 120 -5.97 -0.56 -5.55
CA ALA A 120 -5.18 -0.49 -6.78
C ALA A 120 -4.26 0.74 -6.78
N VAL A 121 -4.74 1.90 -6.30
CA VAL A 121 -3.93 3.13 -6.15
C VAL A 121 -2.83 2.94 -5.11
N SER A 122 -3.15 2.39 -3.93
CA SER A 122 -2.14 2.09 -2.90
C SER A 122 -1.09 1.11 -3.41
N LEU A 123 -1.51 0.06 -4.12
CA LEU A 123 -0.60 -0.90 -4.75
C LEU A 123 0.25 -0.26 -5.85
N LEU A 124 -0.29 0.69 -6.63
CA LEU A 124 0.46 1.45 -7.63
C LEU A 124 1.54 2.32 -6.96
N CYS A 125 1.21 2.96 -5.85
CA CYS A 125 2.17 3.72 -5.04
C CYS A 125 3.29 2.81 -4.52
N ALA A 126 2.95 1.65 -3.97
CA ALA A 126 3.93 0.66 -3.50
C ALA A 126 4.81 0.12 -4.64
N ALA A 127 4.21 -0.27 -5.77
CA ALA A 127 4.91 -0.73 -6.96
C ALA A 127 5.87 0.33 -7.51
N SER A 128 5.49 1.60 -7.44
CA SER A 128 6.35 2.72 -7.81
C SER A 128 7.49 2.93 -6.81
N LYS A 129 7.21 2.88 -5.50
CA LYS A 129 8.21 3.03 -4.42
C LYS A 129 9.28 1.95 -4.48
N TYR A 130 8.89 0.71 -4.78
CA TYR A 130 9.79 -0.44 -4.86
C TYR A 130 10.22 -0.81 -6.28
N ASP A 131 9.93 0.02 -7.29
CA ASP A 131 10.33 -0.20 -8.69
C ASP A 131 9.97 -1.61 -9.23
N VAL A 132 8.71 -2.02 -9.01
CA VAL A 132 8.12 -3.23 -9.60
C VAL A 132 7.48 -2.85 -10.93
N ARG A 133 8.32 -2.72 -11.96
CA ARG A 133 7.96 -2.08 -13.25
C ARG A 133 6.76 -2.69 -13.95
N ASP A 134 6.65 -4.02 -13.95
CA ASP A 134 5.58 -4.74 -14.63
C ASP A 134 4.23 -4.46 -13.93
N LEU A 135 4.20 -4.57 -12.60
CA LEU A 135 3.02 -4.25 -11.78
C LEU A 135 2.61 -2.78 -11.93
N LYS A 136 3.58 -1.86 -11.89
CA LYS A 136 3.33 -0.43 -12.07
C LYS A 136 2.64 -0.15 -13.41
N ARG A 137 3.10 -0.79 -14.49
CA ARG A 137 2.50 -0.63 -15.82
C ARG A 137 1.07 -1.16 -15.84
N THR A 138 0.87 -2.39 -15.39
CA THR A 138 -0.45 -3.03 -15.31
C THR A 138 -1.46 -2.15 -14.56
N LEU A 139 -1.09 -1.66 -13.38
CA LEU A 139 -1.97 -0.81 -12.58
C LEU A 139 -2.18 0.58 -13.20
N SER A 140 -1.17 1.17 -13.82
CA SER A 140 -1.32 2.46 -14.52
C SER A 140 -2.32 2.35 -15.66
N ASP A 141 -2.26 1.28 -16.44
CA ASP A 141 -3.15 1.01 -17.56
C ASP A 141 -4.60 0.73 -17.08
N GLN A 142 -4.77 0.12 -15.90
CA GLN A 142 -6.09 -0.12 -15.29
C GLN A 142 -6.71 1.15 -14.67
N ILE A 143 -5.90 2.00 -14.03
CA ILE A 143 -6.37 3.15 -13.26
C ILE A 143 -6.59 4.38 -14.16
N THR A 144 -5.72 4.62 -15.14
CA THR A 144 -5.78 5.81 -16.02
C THR A 144 -7.14 6.00 -16.72
N PRO A 145 -7.80 4.94 -17.25
CA PRO A 145 -9.13 5.07 -17.85
C PRO A 145 -10.25 5.39 -16.84
N GLN A 146 -10.06 5.04 -15.57
CA GLN A 146 -11.05 5.25 -14.50
C GLN A 146 -10.84 6.58 -13.74
N ALA A 147 -9.74 7.28 -14.01
CA ALA A 147 -9.44 8.58 -13.45
C ALA A 147 -10.29 9.68 -14.12
N THR A 148 -11.59 9.66 -13.88
CA THR A 148 -12.49 10.77 -14.26
C THR A 148 -12.14 12.00 -13.42
N ALA A 149 -12.27 13.20 -13.99
CA ALA A 149 -11.96 14.48 -13.35
C ALA A 149 -12.56 14.64 -11.92
N ASP A 150 -13.69 13.98 -11.62
CA ASP A 150 -14.32 13.98 -10.30
C ASP A 150 -13.51 13.28 -9.19
N ASN A 151 -12.77 12.21 -9.50
CA ASN A 151 -11.94 11.50 -8.51
C ASN A 151 -10.63 12.27 -8.23
N ILE A 152 -10.13 13.00 -9.22
CA ILE A 152 -8.95 13.87 -9.10
C ILE A 152 -9.30 15.17 -8.35
N CYS A 153 -10.47 15.76 -8.62
CA CYS A 153 -10.93 17.00 -7.98
C CYS A 153 -11.24 16.83 -6.48
N LYS A 154 -11.70 15.65 -6.04
CA LYS A 154 -11.90 15.39 -4.60
C LYS A 154 -10.58 15.30 -3.83
N LYS A 155 -9.49 14.90 -4.48
CA LYS A 155 -8.14 14.76 -3.86
C LYS A 155 -7.31 16.05 -3.93
N LEU A 156 -7.69 17.02 -4.77
CA LEU A 156 -7.00 18.30 -4.96
C LEU A 156 -7.68 19.51 -4.31
N ASN A 157 -8.76 19.34 -3.55
CA ASN A 157 -9.38 20.46 -2.83
C ASN A 157 -9.59 20.21 -1.33
N PRO A 158 -8.52 20.25 -0.51
CA PRO A 158 -8.62 20.78 0.83
C PRO A 158 -8.47 22.31 0.76
N GLN A 159 -9.60 23.03 0.90
CA GLN A 159 -9.73 24.46 1.25
C GLN A 159 -9.65 25.51 0.12
N THR A 160 -10.77 25.80 -0.53
CA THR A 160 -11.10 27.17 -0.98
C THR A 160 -12.49 27.58 -0.54
N SER A 161 -12.72 27.71 0.76
CA SER A 161 -13.89 28.43 1.29
C SER A 161 -13.77 28.71 2.80
N GLN A 162 -12.84 29.59 3.19
CA GLN A 162 -13.11 30.52 4.30
C GLN A 162 -12.43 31.86 4.04
N GLY A 163 -13.22 32.82 3.55
CA GLY A 163 -12.90 34.22 3.76
C GLY A 163 -12.87 34.49 5.26
N ARG A 164 -11.71 34.91 5.77
CA ARG A 164 -11.61 35.57 7.07
C ARG A 164 -10.95 36.93 6.91
N ARG A 165 -11.81 37.93 7.14
CA ARG A 165 -11.59 39.30 7.59
C ARG A 165 -10.25 39.48 8.32
N LEU A 166 -9.48 40.47 7.88
CA LEU A 166 -8.40 41.11 8.65
C LEU A 166 -8.99 41.69 9.95
N PRO A 167 -8.34 41.51 11.11
CA PRO A 167 -8.62 42.35 12.27
C PRO A 167 -7.84 43.67 12.14
N ASP A 168 -8.58 44.78 12.25
CA ASP A 168 -8.05 46.13 12.40
C ASP A 168 -7.09 46.18 13.62
N TYR A 169 -5.84 46.57 13.36
CA TYR A 169 -4.89 46.88 14.43
C TYR A 169 -5.18 48.31 14.90
N ILE A 170 -5.66 48.42 16.14
CA ILE A 170 -5.89 49.70 16.81
C ILE A 170 -4.54 50.23 17.30
N ASP A 171 -4.28 51.48 16.89
CA ASP A 171 -3.25 52.39 17.37
C ASP A 171 -3.52 52.76 18.84
N TYR A 172 -2.55 52.53 19.75
CA TYR A 172 -2.20 53.31 20.96
C TYR A 172 -1.02 52.64 21.69
#